data_AF-A0A5J4PQF8-F1
#
_entry.id   AF-A0A5J4PQF8-F1
#
_cell.length_a   1.000
_cell.length_b   1.000
_cell.length_c   1.000
_cell.angle_alpha   90.00
_cell.angle_beta   90.00
_cell.angle_gamma   90.00
#
_symmetry.space_group_name_H-M   'P 1'
#
loop_
_entity.id
_entity.type
_entity.pdbx_description
1 polymer ?
#
loop_
_entity_poly.entity_id
_entity_poly.type
_entity_poly.pdbx_seq_one_letter_code
_entity_poly.pdbx_strand_id
1 'polypeptide(L)'
;MKSYPGLIRLLEHKNVDIANATIISIYNILLSGSDSTTKARHPHFDAIQECGGVQKIYQLYCKNKGKFSRDRAALCIAVLFRAREIADAQMRHDIISHLKALTT
;
A
#
# COMPACT_ATOMS: atom_id res chain seq x y z
N MET A 1 -16.66 -8.54 -8.82
CA MET A 1 -16.61 -7.34 -7.95
C MET A 1 -15.26 -7.32 -7.25
N LYS A 2 -14.42 -6.31 -7.47
CA LYS A 2 -13.14 -6.18 -6.76
C LYS A 2 -13.39 -5.32 -5.51
N SER A 3 -13.48 -5.95 -4.34
CA SER A 3 -13.97 -5.37 -3.08
C SER A 3 -12.99 -4.43 -2.37
N TYR A 4 -12.28 -3.56 -3.11
CA TYR A 4 -11.35 -2.59 -2.52
C TYR A 4 -12.00 -1.36 -1.89
N PRO A 5 -13.09 -0.76 -2.42
CA PRO A 5 -13.65 0.47 -1.86
C PRO A 5 -13.99 0.36 -0.37
N GLY A 6 -14.54 -0.78 0.06
CA GLY A 6 -14.86 -1.06 1.46
C GLY A 6 -13.62 -1.09 2.36
N LEU A 7 -12.58 -1.85 1.95
CA LEU A 7 -11.30 -1.93 2.68
C LEU A 7 -10.62 -0.57 2.73
N ILE A 8 -10.58 0.15 1.61
CA ILE A 8 -9.95 1.47 1.53
C ILE A 8 -10.62 2.49 2.47
N ARG A 9 -11.95 2.43 2.65
CA ARG A 9 -12.65 3.25 3.64
C ARG A 9 -12.25 2.92 5.09
N LEU A 10 -11.97 1.65 5.39
CA LEU A 10 -11.57 1.21 6.74
C LEU A 10 -10.16 1.68 7.13
N LEU A 11 -9.29 2.03 6.17
CA LEU A 11 -7.98 2.63 6.46
C LEU A 11 -8.08 3.97 7.20
N GLU A 12 -9.19 4.68 7.05
CA GLU A 12 -9.42 5.99 7.67
C GLU A 12 -10.15 5.90 9.01
N HIS A 13 -10.39 4.69 9.50
CA HIS A 13 -11.09 4.46 10.75
C HIS A 13 -10.33 5.10 11.94
N LYS A 14 -11.09 5.65 12.91
CA LYS A 14 -10.51 6.30 14.10
C LYS A 14 -9.73 5.31 14.97
N ASN A 15 -10.27 4.11 15.12
CA ASN A 15 -9.60 3.00 15.80
C ASN A 15 -8.39 2.54 14.95
N VAL A 16 -7.20 2.65 15.55
CA VAL A 16 -5.92 2.32 14.92
C VAL A 16 -5.81 0.82 14.64
N ASP A 17 -6.38 -0.04 15.48
CA ASP A 17 -6.35 -1.49 15.28
C ASP A 17 -7.13 -1.90 14.04
N ILE A 18 -8.25 -1.21 13.76
CA ILE A 18 -9.03 -1.44 12.54
C ILE A 18 -8.23 -1.01 11.31
N ALA A 19 -7.58 0.16 11.34
CA ALA A 19 -6.72 0.60 10.24
C ALA A 19 -5.53 -0.34 10.03
N ASN A 20 -4.93 -0.84 11.11
CA ASN A 20 -3.83 -1.80 11.10
C ASN A 20 -4.26 -3.15 10.48
N ALA A 21 -5.35 -3.73 10.98
CA ALA A 21 -5.89 -4.97 10.43
C ALA A 21 -6.26 -4.84 8.95
N THR A 22 -6.78 -3.67 8.56
CA THR A 22 -7.14 -3.36 7.18
C THR A 22 -5.90 -3.31 6.28
N ILE A 23 -4.84 -2.58 6.65
CA ILE A 23 -3.63 -2.50 5.81
C ILE A 23 -2.91 -3.85 5.70
N ILE A 24 -2.94 -4.68 6.76
CA ILE A 24 -2.45 -6.06 6.72
C ILE A 24 -3.25 -6.88 5.70
N SER A 25 -4.57 -6.78 5.75
CA SER A 25 -5.44 -7.53 4.85
C SER A 25 -5.20 -7.14 3.39
N ILE A 26 -5.06 -5.84 3.11
CA ILE A 26 -4.69 -5.35 1.78
C ILE A 26 -3.34 -5.93 1.36
N TYR A 27 -2.33 -5.87 2.22
CA TYR A 27 -1.00 -6.42 1.92
C TYR A 27 -1.04 -7.91 1.56
N ASN A 28 -1.79 -8.71 2.33
CA ASN A 28 -1.92 -10.14 2.07
C ASN A 28 -2.62 -10.42 0.73
N ILE A 29 -3.65 -9.63 0.38
CA ILE A 29 -4.31 -9.73 -0.94
C ILE A 29 -3.31 -9.39 -2.05
N LEU A 30 -2.53 -8.32 -1.90
CA LEU A 30 -1.50 -7.96 -2.88
C LEU A 30 -0.47 -9.06 -3.06
N LEU A 31 0.03 -9.64 -1.95
CA LEU A 31 0.97 -10.76 -2.02
C LEU A 31 0.37 -11.99 -2.71
N SER A 32 -0.89 -12.33 -2.43
CA SER A 32 -1.55 -13.49 -3.07
C SER A 32 -1.70 -13.33 -4.59
N GLY A 33 -1.82 -12.10 -5.07
CA GLY A 33 -1.88 -11.79 -6.50
C GLY A 33 -0.51 -11.47 -7.13
N SER A 34 0.57 -11.50 -6.35
CA SER A 34 1.92 -11.19 -6.82
C SER A 34 2.60 -12.44 -7.35
N ASP A 35 2.63 -12.59 -8.69
CA ASP A 35 3.52 -13.56 -9.31
C ASP A 35 4.94 -12.97 -9.34
N SER A 36 5.78 -13.37 -8.39
CA SER A 36 7.17 -12.91 -8.27
C SER A 36 8.03 -13.26 -9.50
N THR A 37 7.60 -14.19 -10.35
CA THR A 37 8.37 -14.66 -11.51
C THR A 37 8.24 -13.77 -12.75
N THR A 38 7.23 -12.89 -12.81
CA THR A 38 7.00 -12.03 -13.98
C THR A 38 7.39 -10.57 -13.73
N LYS A 39 7.93 -9.89 -14.74
CA LYS A 39 8.15 -8.42 -14.71
C LYS A 39 6.85 -7.63 -14.99
N ALA A 40 5.69 -8.26 -14.83
CA ALA A 40 4.41 -7.66 -15.17
C ALA A 40 3.96 -6.64 -14.11
N ARG A 41 3.07 -5.74 -14.52
CA ARG A 41 2.37 -4.83 -13.61
C ARG A 41 1.45 -5.63 -12.69
N HIS A 42 1.26 -5.14 -11.48
CA HIS A 42 0.47 -5.83 -10.47
C HIS A 42 -1.03 -5.88 -10.85
N PRO A 43 -1.70 -7.06 -10.80
CA PRO A 43 -3.08 -7.22 -11.29
C PRO A 43 -4.14 -6.45 -10.49
N HIS A 44 -3.80 -6.06 -9.25
CA HIS A 44 -4.66 -5.27 -8.38
C HIS A 44 -4.43 -3.75 -8.48
N PHE A 45 -3.46 -3.29 -9.27
CA PHE A 45 -3.13 -1.85 -9.35
C PHE A 45 -4.34 -1.02 -9.77
N ASP A 46 -4.94 -1.31 -10.91
CA ASP A 46 -6.00 -0.47 -11.48
C ASP A 46 -7.22 -0.39 -10.55
N ALA A 47 -7.59 -1.53 -9.94
CA ALA A 47 -8.73 -1.60 -9.03
C ALA A 47 -8.54 -0.77 -7.75
N ILE A 48 -7.31 -0.70 -7.23
CA ILE A 48 -6.99 0.14 -6.07
C ILE A 48 -6.84 1.61 -6.49
N GLN A 49 -6.32 1.87 -7.68
CA GLN A 49 -6.19 3.22 -8.22
C GLN A 49 -7.55 3.87 -8.48
N GLU A 50 -8.50 3.14 -9.08
CA GLU A 50 -9.86 3.60 -9.39
C GLU A 50 -10.64 4.06 -8.16
N CYS A 51 -10.40 3.45 -6.99
CA CYS A 51 -11.04 3.86 -5.75
C CYS A 51 -10.20 4.83 -4.90
N GLY A 52 -9.15 5.45 -5.47
CA GLY A 52 -8.24 6.36 -4.77
C GLY A 52 -7.44 5.69 -3.65
N GLY A 53 -7.32 4.37 -3.67
CA GLY A 53 -6.72 3.58 -2.60
C GLY A 53 -5.22 3.83 -2.43
N VAL A 54 -4.48 4.08 -3.52
CA VAL A 54 -3.05 4.44 -3.47
C VAL A 54 -2.84 5.66 -2.56
N GLN A 55 -3.62 6.72 -2.78
CA GLN A 55 -3.49 7.96 -2.01
C GLN A 55 -3.84 7.73 -0.54
N LYS A 56 -4.88 6.94 -0.25
CA LYS A 56 -5.29 6.63 1.14
C LYS A 56 -4.27 5.76 1.87
N ILE A 57 -3.63 4.82 1.18
CA ILE A 57 -2.52 4.04 1.75
C ILE A 57 -1.34 4.97 2.05
N TYR A 58 -0.99 5.89 1.14
CA TYR A 58 0.08 6.86 1.39
C TYR A 58 -0.24 7.82 2.54
N GLN A 59 -1.49 8.29 2.65
CA GLN A 59 -1.93 9.07 3.81
C GLN A 59 -1.80 8.29 5.13
N LEU A 60 -2.11 6.99 5.14
CA LEU A 60 -1.90 6.15 6.32
C LEU A 60 -0.40 6.04 6.67
N TYR A 61 0.46 5.90 5.67
CA TYR A 61 1.92 5.94 5.82
C TYR A 61 2.37 7.26 6.47
N CYS A 62 1.93 8.41 5.94
CA CYS A 62 2.28 9.74 6.46
C CYS A 62 1.78 9.98 7.90
N LYS A 63 0.60 9.45 8.24
CA LYS A 63 0.03 9.57 9.60
C LYS A 63 0.89 8.87 10.66
N ASN A 64 1.75 7.92 10.28
CA ASN A 64 2.74 7.27 11.15
C ASN A 64 2.19 6.84 12.53
N LYS A 65 0.98 6.26 12.58
CA LYS A 65 0.31 5.85 13.83
C LYS A 65 0.96 4.64 14.53
N GLY A 66 1.97 4.05 13.92
CA GLY A 66 2.72 2.92 14.44
C GLY A 66 3.70 2.40 13.39
N LYS A 67 4.85 1.89 13.84
CA LYS A 67 5.90 1.34 12.96
C LYS A 67 5.32 0.29 12.00
N PHE A 68 4.56 -0.64 12.55
CA PHE A 68 4.03 -1.77 11.78
C PHE A 68 3.09 -1.35 10.65
N SER A 69 2.12 -0.46 10.91
CA SER A 69 1.19 0.01 9.88
C SER A 69 1.87 0.86 8.82
N ARG A 70 2.87 1.65 9.23
CA ARG A 70 3.68 2.45 8.33
C ARG A 70 4.53 1.57 7.40
N ASP A 71 5.20 0.57 7.94
CA ASP A 71 5.99 -0.41 7.18
C ASP A 71 5.10 -1.14 6.16
N ARG A 72 3.90 -1.60 6.60
CA ARG A 72 2.95 -2.27 5.72
C ARG A 72 2.38 -1.37 4.64
N ALA A 73 2.09 -0.10 4.94
CA ALA A 73 1.63 0.86 3.95
C ALA A 73 2.71 1.12 2.89
N ALA A 74 3.97 1.28 3.30
CA ALA A 74 5.10 1.44 2.38
C ALA A 74 5.28 0.21 1.46
N LEU A 75 5.22 -0.99 2.03
CA LEU A 75 5.28 -2.24 1.26
C LEU A 75 4.11 -2.40 0.29
N CYS A 76 2.89 -2.03 0.68
CA CYS A 76 1.73 -2.06 -0.23
C CYS A 76 1.96 -1.18 -1.46
N ILE A 77 2.45 0.04 -1.28
CA ILE A 77 2.75 0.96 -2.38
C ILE A 77 3.86 0.37 -3.26
N ALA A 78 4.94 -0.15 -2.67
CA ALA A 78 6.03 -0.75 -3.43
C ALA A 78 5.58 -1.92 -4.30
N VAL A 79 4.76 -2.82 -3.73
CA VAL A 79 4.22 -3.99 -4.46
C VAL A 79 3.26 -3.56 -5.56
N LEU A 80 2.40 -2.58 -5.31
CA LEU A 80 1.47 -2.04 -6.30
C LEU A 80 2.21 -1.44 -7.50
N PHE A 81 3.23 -0.63 -7.23
CA PHE A 81 4.05 0.03 -8.25
C PHE A 81 5.17 -0.86 -8.80
N ARG A 82 5.12 -2.18 -8.58
CA ARG A 82 6.05 -3.08 -9.23
C ARG A 82 5.98 -2.91 -10.76
N ALA A 83 7.15 -2.81 -11.40
CA ALA A 83 7.30 -2.57 -12.84
C ALA A 83 6.58 -1.29 -13.33
N ARG A 84 6.39 -0.32 -12.43
CA ARG A 84 5.74 0.97 -12.70
C ARG A 84 6.41 2.08 -11.91
N GLU A 85 6.59 3.24 -12.52
CA GLU A 85 7.11 4.41 -11.79
C GLU A 85 6.01 5.00 -10.88
N ILE A 86 6.38 5.35 -9.65
CA ILE A 86 5.57 6.25 -8.79
C ILE A 86 5.79 7.66 -9.31
N ALA A 87 4.85 8.25 -10.06
CA ALA A 87 5.03 9.56 -10.68
C ALA A 87 5.21 10.69 -9.66
N ASP A 88 4.47 10.64 -8.55
CA ASP A 88 4.59 11.60 -7.45
C ASP A 88 5.99 11.51 -6.81
N ALA A 89 6.77 12.57 -6.97
CA ALA A 89 8.17 12.58 -6.56
C ALA A 89 8.35 12.49 -5.03
N GLN A 90 7.44 13.06 -4.26
CA GLN A 90 7.51 13.04 -2.80
C GLN A 90 7.15 11.64 -2.27
N MET A 91 6.06 11.06 -2.76
CA MET A 91 5.67 9.68 -2.44
C MET A 91 6.78 8.71 -2.83
N ARG A 92 7.37 8.87 -4.03
CA ARG A 92 8.49 8.05 -4.49
C ARG A 92 9.68 8.15 -3.55
N HIS A 93 10.09 9.37 -3.17
CA HIS A 93 11.19 9.60 -2.26
C HIS A 93 10.94 8.96 -0.88
N ASP A 94 9.79 9.25 -0.28
CA ASP A 94 9.42 8.78 1.05
C ASP A 94 9.43 7.25 1.14
N ILE A 95 8.81 6.60 0.16
CA ILE A 95 8.64 5.14 0.17
C ILE A 95 9.99 4.46 -0.08
N ILE A 96 10.79 4.93 -1.04
CA ILE A 96 12.12 4.36 -1.30
C ILE A 96 13.05 4.56 -0.09
N SER A 97 13.05 5.75 0.50
CA SER A 97 13.86 6.07 1.68
C SER A 97 13.51 5.15 2.86
N HIS A 98 12.21 5.00 3.14
CA HIS A 98 11.73 4.14 4.22
C HIS A 98 12.08 2.67 4.00
N LEU A 99 11.91 2.15 2.77
CA LEU A 99 12.24 0.75 2.46
C LEU A 99 13.74 0.47 2.61
N LYS A 100 14.62 1.38 2.20
CA LYS A 100 16.07 1.26 2.42
C LYS A 100 16.42 1.18 3.90
N ALA A 101 15.76 2.00 4.73
CA ALA A 101 15.96 2.01 6.17
C ALA A 101 15.46 0.73 6.88
N LEU A 102 14.55 -0.05 6.26
CA LEU A 102 14.12 -1.34 6.80
C LEU A 102 15.08 -2.50 6.50
N THR A 103 15.94 -2.33 5.49
CA THR A 103 16.90 -3.35 5.04
C THR A 103 18.33 -3.10 5.51
N THR A 104 18.55 -1.99 6.22
CA THR A 104 19.84 -1.59 6.80
C THR A 104 19.80 -1.84 8.31
#